data_AF-A0A6G0U4U7-F1
#
_entry.id   AF-A0A6G0U4U7-F1
#
_cell.length_a   1.000
_cell.length_b   1.000
_cell.length_c   1.000
_cell.angle_alpha   90.00
_cell.angle_beta   90.00
_cell.angle_gamma   90.00
#
_symmetry.space_group_name_H-M   'P 1'
#
loop_
_entity.id
_entity.type
_entity.pdbx_description
1 polymer ?
#
loop_
_entity_poly.entity_id
_entity_poly.type
_entity_poly.pdbx_seq_one_letter_code
_entity_poly.pdbx_strand_id
1 'polypeptide(L)'
;MILIEHFSGAVPVRVNISLPSTTIAVGSDLTIPCSVDGYPIPAVTWYKDGQILQNNERIQATENKLVVVRTNASDSGSYKCEAYNAYSTDEKTVNITIEGVYIHPNCTDSRFFANCSLIVKGSYCNHPYYKKFCCESCTRAGLLPNNDYQTNYSYISTSIRRFRRDLVNKLQSLNLF
;
A
#
# COMPACT_ATOMS: atom_id res chain seq x y z
N MET A 1 -45.42 33.20 -7.64
CA MET A 1 -45.14 32.11 -6.70
C MET A 1 -44.65 30.93 -7.54
N ILE A 2 -43.34 30.77 -7.67
CA ILE A 2 -42.75 29.68 -8.47
C ILE A 2 -42.76 28.45 -7.56
N LEU A 3 -43.51 27.42 -7.92
CA LEU A 3 -43.44 26.12 -7.28
C LEU A 3 -42.07 25.54 -7.60
N ILE A 4 -41.21 25.47 -6.59
CA ILE A 4 -39.97 24.71 -6.67
C ILE A 4 -40.42 23.26 -6.69
N GLU A 5 -40.36 22.60 -7.86
CA GLU A 5 -40.53 21.15 -7.98
C GLU A 5 -39.60 20.49 -6.96
N HIS A 6 -40.17 19.96 -5.87
CA HIS A 6 -39.42 19.21 -4.87
C HIS A 6 -38.93 17.95 -5.58
N PHE A 7 -37.64 17.85 -5.87
CA PHE A 7 -37.05 16.71 -6.57
C PHE A 7 -37.29 15.45 -5.74
N SER A 8 -38.38 14.74 -6.06
CA SER A 8 -38.88 13.57 -5.34
C SER A 8 -38.26 12.27 -5.88
N GLY A 9 -37.04 12.38 -6.44
CA GLY A 9 -36.34 11.27 -7.08
C GLY A 9 -35.33 10.66 -6.13
N ALA A 10 -35.76 9.70 -5.31
CA ALA A 10 -34.82 8.85 -4.59
C ALA A 10 -33.95 8.09 -5.60
N VAL A 11 -32.62 8.10 -5.39
CA VAL A 11 -31.67 7.32 -6.19
C VAL A 11 -31.20 6.15 -5.34
N PRO A 12 -31.31 4.90 -5.83
CA PRO A 12 -30.91 3.73 -5.06
C PRO A 12 -29.42 3.78 -4.75
N VAL A 13 -29.05 3.29 -3.57
CA VAL A 13 -27.65 3.18 -3.16
C VAL A 13 -26.91 2.23 -4.09
N ARG A 14 -25.71 2.61 -4.51
CA ARG A 14 -24.78 1.75 -5.24
C ARG A 14 -23.40 1.86 -4.61
N VAL A 15 -22.86 0.72 -4.22
CA VAL A 15 -21.52 0.60 -3.63
C VAL A 15 -20.59 -0.09 -4.61
N ASN A 16 -19.39 0.47 -4.76
CA ASN A 16 -18.33 -0.15 -5.52
C ASN A 16 -16.99 -0.05 -4.80
N ILE A 17 -16.37 -1.20 -4.53
CA ILE A 17 -14.98 -1.27 -4.07
C ILE A 17 -14.09 -1.48 -5.30
N SER A 18 -13.17 -0.55 -5.57
CA SER A 18 -12.29 -0.64 -6.74
C SER A 18 -11.07 -1.54 -6.51
N LEU A 19 -10.78 -1.89 -5.25
CA LEU A 19 -9.69 -2.78 -4.88
C LEU A 19 -10.14 -4.25 -4.98
N PRO A 20 -9.51 -5.10 -5.82
CA PRO A 20 -9.79 -6.52 -5.82
C PRO A 20 -9.17 -7.22 -4.59
N SER A 21 -9.72 -8.38 -4.23
CA SER A 21 -9.15 -9.22 -3.16
C SER A 21 -7.69 -9.54 -3.46
N THR A 22 -6.81 -9.30 -2.50
CA THR A 22 -5.36 -9.32 -2.73
C THR A 22 -4.57 -9.57 -1.46
N THR A 23 -3.27 -9.81 -1.63
CA THR A 23 -2.30 -9.95 -0.54
C THR A 23 -1.49 -8.67 -0.42
N ILE A 24 -1.39 -8.15 0.81
CA ILE A 24 -0.60 -6.96 1.14
C ILE A 24 0.55 -7.37 2.07
N ALA A 25 1.71 -6.76 1.87
CA ALA A 25 2.88 -7.01 2.72
C ALA A 25 2.70 -6.39 4.11
N VAL A 26 3.03 -7.15 5.16
CA VAL A 26 3.11 -6.65 6.54
C VAL A 26 3.90 -5.34 6.62
N GLY A 27 3.38 -4.38 7.37
CA GLY A 27 3.98 -3.06 7.60
C GLY A 27 3.63 -2.02 6.53
N SER A 28 3.00 -2.43 5.42
CA SER A 28 2.52 -1.53 4.38
C SER A 28 1.19 -0.88 4.79
N ASP A 29 0.87 0.27 4.21
CA ASP A 29 -0.43 0.91 4.38
C ASP A 29 -1.44 0.29 3.40
N LEU A 30 -2.61 -0.10 3.93
CA LEU A 30 -3.73 -0.60 3.14
C LEU A 30 -4.73 0.55 2.92
N THR A 31 -5.13 0.76 1.67
CA THR A 31 -6.23 1.66 1.32
C THR A 31 -7.27 0.90 0.52
N ILE A 32 -8.51 0.86 1.00
CA ILE A 32 -9.66 0.26 0.32
C ILE A 32 -10.57 1.40 -0.14
N PRO A 33 -10.56 1.78 -1.44
CA PRO A 33 -11.48 2.77 -1.96
C PRO A 33 -12.89 2.19 -2.06
N CYS A 34 -13.88 2.98 -1.68
CA CYS A 34 -15.30 2.67 -1.79
C CYS A 34 -16.03 3.86 -2.41
N SER A 35 -16.47 3.72 -3.66
CA SER A 35 -17.35 4.69 -4.30
C SER A 35 -18.79 4.38 -3.91
N VAL A 36 -19.51 5.40 -3.44
CA VAL A 36 -20.91 5.29 -3.02
C VAL A 36 -21.73 6.35 -3.74
N ASP A 37 -22.74 5.90 -4.48
CA ASP A 37 -23.73 6.75 -5.14
C ASP A 37 -25.10 6.52 -4.50
N GLY A 38 -25.94 7.56 -4.43
CA GLY A 38 -27.32 7.46 -3.94
C GLY A 38 -27.89 8.82 -3.52
N TYR A 39 -29.22 8.91 -3.46
CA TYR A 39 -29.92 10.11 -2.98
C TYR A 39 -31.18 9.73 -2.19
N PRO A 40 -31.40 10.25 -0.97
CA PRO A 40 -30.50 11.13 -0.20
C PRO A 40 -29.12 10.53 0.03
N ILE A 41 -28.13 11.40 0.33
CA ILE A 41 -26.71 11.00 0.48
C ILE A 41 -26.62 9.82 1.46
N PRO A 42 -26.08 8.66 1.04
CA PRO A 42 -26.04 7.47 1.89
C PRO A 42 -25.03 7.62 3.03
N ALA A 43 -25.37 7.10 4.20
CA ALA A 43 -24.43 6.90 5.30
C ALA A 43 -23.63 5.62 5.08
N VAL A 44 -22.31 5.68 5.26
CA VAL A 44 -21.40 4.56 5.04
C VAL A 44 -20.89 4.00 6.36
N THR A 45 -20.94 2.68 6.50
CA THR A 45 -20.38 1.94 7.64
C THR A 45 -19.39 0.89 7.13
N TRP A 46 -18.23 0.84 7.77
CA TRP A 46 -17.18 -0.14 7.46
C TRP A 46 -17.18 -1.28 8.46
N TYR A 47 -17.00 -2.50 7.96
CA TYR A 47 -16.88 -3.69 8.77
C TYR A 47 -15.62 -4.47 8.42
N LYS A 48 -15.10 -5.19 9.41
CA LYS A 48 -14.10 -6.24 9.21
C LYS A 48 -14.59 -7.50 9.91
N ASP A 49 -14.67 -8.60 9.17
CA ASP A 49 -15.12 -9.90 9.67
C ASP A 49 -16.47 -9.82 10.42
N GLY A 50 -17.38 -8.98 9.90
CA GLY A 50 -18.71 -8.73 10.47
C GLY A 50 -18.74 -7.74 11.64
N GLN A 51 -17.61 -7.23 12.12
CA GLN A 51 -17.54 -6.25 13.20
C GLN A 51 -17.37 -4.82 12.66
N ILE A 52 -18.10 -3.86 13.21
CA ILE A 52 -17.99 -2.44 12.83
C ILE A 52 -16.58 -1.94 13.16
N LEU A 53 -15.93 -1.33 12.18
CA LEU A 53 -14.64 -0.66 12.37
C LEU A 53 -14.84 0.73 12.96
N GLN A 54 -14.06 1.04 13.99
CA GLN A 54 -14.00 2.34 14.63
C GLN A 54 -12.69 3.03 14.30
N ASN A 55 -12.77 4.34 14.06
CA ASN A 55 -11.58 5.14 13.78
C ASN A 55 -10.66 5.18 15.00
N ASN A 56 -9.36 5.07 14.75
CA ASN A 56 -8.30 5.15 15.75
C ASN A 56 -7.00 5.63 15.08
N GLU A 57 -5.87 5.55 15.80
CA GLU A 57 -4.58 6.00 15.29
C GLU A 57 -4.12 5.27 14.01
N ARG A 58 -4.51 4.00 13.81
CA ARG A 58 -4.16 3.22 12.62
C ARG A 58 -5.29 3.12 11.59
N ILE A 59 -6.55 3.16 12.04
CA ILE A 59 -7.73 2.91 11.21
C ILE A 59 -8.44 4.24 10.94
N GLN A 60 -8.56 4.61 9.67
CA GLN A 60 -9.27 5.80 9.22
C GLN A 60 -10.31 5.41 8.17
N ALA A 61 -11.52 5.16 8.64
CA ALA A 61 -12.71 4.93 7.85
C ALA A 61 -13.41 6.27 7.53
N THR A 62 -13.77 6.43 6.26
CA THR A 62 -14.52 7.57 5.72
C THR A 62 -15.58 7.04 4.76
N GLU A 63 -16.45 7.91 4.25
CA GLU A 63 -17.48 7.55 3.27
C GLU A 63 -16.89 6.98 1.97
N ASN A 64 -15.71 7.45 1.57
CA ASN A 64 -15.12 7.11 0.27
C ASN A 64 -13.99 6.08 0.33
N LYS A 65 -13.46 5.80 1.52
CA LYS A 65 -12.32 4.86 1.69
C LYS A 65 -12.10 4.46 3.14
N LEU A 66 -11.46 3.31 3.29
CA LEU A 66 -10.83 2.86 4.52
C LEU A 66 -9.30 2.87 4.36
N VAL A 67 -8.59 3.41 5.35
CA VAL A 67 -7.13 3.33 5.44
C VAL A 67 -6.73 2.59 6.71
N VAL A 68 -5.82 1.62 6.59
CA VAL A 68 -5.16 0.93 7.70
C VAL A 68 -3.65 1.16 7.59
N VAL A 69 -3.11 1.93 8.53
CA VAL A 69 -1.68 2.30 8.55
C VAL A 69 -0.86 1.19 9.20
N ARG A 70 0.29 0.87 8.60
CA ARG A 70 1.24 -0.16 9.06
C ARG A 70 0.53 -1.47 9.42
N THR A 71 0.06 -2.15 8.39
CA THR A 71 -0.68 -3.42 8.53
C THR A 71 0.12 -4.49 9.28
N ASN A 72 -0.57 -5.37 9.97
CA ASN A 72 -0.01 -6.57 10.60
C ASN A 72 -0.84 -7.81 10.23
N ALA A 73 -0.37 -9.00 10.59
CA ALA A 73 -1.05 -10.25 10.23
C ALA A 73 -2.53 -10.31 10.68
N SER A 74 -2.85 -9.70 11.82
CA SER A 74 -4.22 -9.64 12.34
C SER A 74 -5.13 -8.72 11.53
N ASP A 75 -4.58 -7.83 10.70
CA ASP A 75 -5.38 -6.99 9.79
C ASP A 75 -5.87 -7.77 8.56
N SER A 76 -5.49 -9.05 8.39
CA SER A 76 -6.12 -9.94 7.42
C SER A 76 -7.60 -10.12 7.75
N GLY A 77 -8.44 -10.21 6.72
CA GLY A 77 -9.88 -10.44 6.91
C GLY A 77 -10.73 -9.99 5.73
N SER A 78 -12.03 -10.11 5.93
CA SER A 78 -13.06 -9.68 4.99
C SER A 78 -13.53 -8.27 5.36
N TYR A 79 -13.23 -7.29 4.49
CA TYR A 79 -13.60 -5.89 4.68
C TYR A 79 -14.86 -5.57 3.88
N LYS A 80 -15.87 -5.00 4.52
CA LYS A 80 -17.14 -4.64 3.91
C LYS A 80 -17.38 -3.14 3.99
N CYS A 81 -17.69 -2.52 2.86
CA CYS A 81 -18.25 -1.19 2.77
C CYS A 81 -19.76 -1.34 2.56
N GLU A 82 -20.54 -0.89 3.54
CA GLU A 82 -22.01 -0.91 3.50
C GLU A 82 -22.50 0.53 3.48
N ALA A 83 -23.40 0.85 2.56
CA ALA A 83 -24.00 2.17 2.47
C ALA A 83 -25.52 2.08 2.53
N TYR A 84 -26.12 3.01 3.27
CA TYR A 84 -27.55 3.05 3.54
C TYR A 84 -28.12 4.44 3.34
N ASN A 85 -29.26 4.53 2.66
CA ASN A 85 -30.14 5.69 2.72
C ASN A 85 -31.56 5.25 3.09
N ALA A 86 -32.46 6.21 3.33
CA ALA A 86 -33.83 5.93 3.78
C ALA A 86 -34.66 5.00 2.85
N TYR A 87 -34.19 4.71 1.64
CA TYR A 87 -34.91 3.97 0.61
C TYR A 87 -34.22 2.67 0.18
N SER A 88 -32.92 2.50 0.46
CA SER A 88 -32.12 1.36 -0.02
C SER A 88 -30.81 1.19 0.73
N THR A 89 -30.30 -0.03 0.70
CA THR A 89 -28.97 -0.41 1.20
C THR A 89 -28.24 -1.14 0.08
N ASP A 90 -26.94 -0.91 -0.05
CA ASP A 90 -26.07 -1.75 -0.88
C ASP A 90 -24.74 -1.96 -0.15
N GLU A 91 -24.04 -3.03 -0.49
CA GLU A 91 -22.78 -3.42 0.14
C GLU A 91 -21.83 -4.11 -0.82
N LYS A 92 -20.53 -3.93 -0.59
CA LYS A 92 -19.46 -4.69 -1.24
C LYS A 92 -18.43 -5.14 -0.23
N THR A 93 -17.89 -6.32 -0.50
CA THR A 93 -16.90 -6.99 0.34
C THR A 93 -15.64 -7.29 -0.46
N VAL A 94 -14.48 -7.10 0.15
CA VAL A 94 -13.17 -7.47 -0.37
C VAL A 94 -12.40 -8.27 0.67
N ASN A 95 -11.70 -9.32 0.24
CA ASN A 95 -10.87 -10.12 1.14
C ASN A 95 -9.42 -9.68 1.02
N ILE A 96 -8.82 -9.31 2.15
CA ILE A 96 -7.44 -8.87 2.22
C ILE A 96 -6.64 -9.86 3.06
N THR A 97 -5.55 -10.37 2.50
CA THR A 97 -4.59 -11.20 3.22
C THR A 97 -3.36 -10.36 3.53
N ILE A 98 -2.90 -10.34 4.78
CA ILE A 98 -1.66 -9.68 5.17
C ILE A 98 -0.59 -10.74 5.40
N GLU A 99 0.41 -10.77 4.51
CA GLU A 99 1.49 -11.76 4.58
C GLU A 99 2.85 -11.08 4.76
N GLY A 100 3.72 -11.75 5.52
CA GLY A 100 5.11 -11.35 5.60
C GLY A 100 5.80 -11.57 4.26
N VAL A 101 6.74 -10.68 3.92
CA VAL A 101 7.60 -10.90 2.76
C VAL A 101 8.58 -12.03 3.10
N TYR A 102 8.58 -13.10 2.30
CA TYR A 102 9.57 -14.16 2.45
C TYR A 102 10.94 -13.64 2.01
N ILE A 103 11.86 -13.53 2.97
CA ILE A 103 13.25 -13.16 2.69
C ILE A 103 14.09 -14.43 2.86
N HIS A 104 14.71 -14.86 1.77
CA HIS A 104 15.59 -16.02 1.81
C HIS A 104 16.75 -15.77 2.79
N PRO A 105 17.17 -16.76 3.61
CA PRO A 105 18.19 -16.57 4.64
C PRO A 105 19.53 -16.01 4.13
N ASN A 106 19.90 -16.35 2.89
CA ASN A 106 21.12 -15.84 2.25
C ASN A 106 20.97 -14.43 1.65
N CYS A 107 19.76 -13.87 1.65
CA CYS A 107 19.51 -12.51 1.24
C CYS A 107 20.00 -11.58 2.35
N THR A 108 21.21 -11.06 2.18
CA THR A 108 21.86 -10.17 3.13
C THR A 108 22.19 -8.88 2.42
N ASP A 109 21.89 -7.74 3.03
CA ASP A 109 22.27 -6.47 2.43
C ASP A 109 23.81 -6.34 2.39
N SER A 110 24.33 -5.68 1.34
CA SER A 110 25.77 -5.49 1.23
C SER A 110 26.31 -4.55 2.31
N ARG A 111 27.03 -5.05 3.31
CA ARG A 111 27.62 -4.26 4.43
C ARG A 111 28.28 -2.92 4.08
N PHE A 112 28.74 -2.73 2.85
CA PHE A 112 29.40 -1.51 2.38
C PHE A 112 28.45 -0.46 1.78
N PHE A 113 27.23 -0.86 1.41
CA PHE A 113 26.23 -0.04 0.73
C PHE A 113 24.81 -0.16 1.34
N ALA A 114 24.61 -1.10 2.27
CA ALA A 114 23.37 -1.58 2.91
C ALA A 114 22.66 -0.58 3.83
N ASN A 115 22.61 0.70 3.48
CA ASN A 115 21.47 1.47 3.94
C ASN A 115 20.49 1.54 2.78
N CYS A 116 19.53 0.62 2.78
CA CYS A 116 18.50 0.62 1.76
C CYS A 116 17.80 1.98 1.69
N SER A 117 17.57 2.69 2.81
CA SER A 117 16.98 4.03 2.77
C SER A 117 17.74 5.03 1.89
N LEU A 118 19.06 4.89 1.71
CA LEU A 118 19.86 5.73 0.80
C LEU A 118 19.84 5.24 -0.65
N ILE A 119 19.99 3.93 -0.86
CA ILE A 119 19.93 3.31 -2.20
C ILE A 119 18.54 3.52 -2.82
N VAL A 120 17.50 3.46 -2.00
CA VAL A 120 16.09 3.70 -2.36
C VAL A 120 15.86 5.15 -2.76
N LYS A 121 16.35 6.09 -1.94
CA LYS A 121 16.29 7.52 -2.27
C LYS A 121 16.96 7.84 -3.59
N GLY A 122 18.07 7.15 -3.93
CA GLY A 122 18.72 7.27 -5.23
C GLY A 122 18.10 6.42 -6.36
N SER A 123 17.04 5.66 -6.08
CA SER A 123 16.34 4.73 -7.00
C SER A 123 17.24 3.69 -7.67
N TYR A 124 18.28 3.22 -6.96
CA TYR A 124 19.30 2.33 -7.52
C TYR A 124 18.90 0.86 -7.61
N CYS A 125 17.86 0.43 -6.88
CA CYS A 125 17.36 -0.96 -6.96
C CYS A 125 16.69 -1.29 -8.31
N ASN A 126 16.29 -0.27 -9.08
CA ASN A 126 15.78 -0.44 -10.44
C ASN A 126 16.89 -0.41 -11.50
N HIS A 127 18.15 -0.14 -11.12
CA HIS A 127 19.25 -0.01 -12.07
C HIS A 127 19.85 -1.39 -12.41
N PRO A 128 20.01 -1.76 -13.69
CA PRO A 128 20.46 -3.09 -14.11
C PRO A 128 21.78 -3.54 -13.46
N TYR A 129 22.69 -2.60 -13.23
CA TYR A 129 24.01 -2.88 -12.67
C TYR A 129 24.07 -2.80 -11.14
N TYR A 130 23.20 -2.00 -10.50
CA TYR A 130 23.28 -1.69 -9.07
C TYR A 130 22.26 -2.46 -8.22
N LYS A 131 21.24 -3.06 -8.84
CA LYS A 131 20.21 -3.89 -8.18
C LYS A 131 20.78 -5.05 -7.33
N LYS A 132 21.94 -5.60 -7.72
CA LYS A 132 22.66 -6.66 -6.98
C LYS A 132 23.13 -6.27 -5.57
N PHE A 133 23.08 -4.97 -5.23
CA PHE A 133 23.43 -4.47 -3.91
C PHE A 133 22.21 -4.30 -2.99
N CYS A 134 20.99 -4.50 -3.51
CA CYS A 134 19.75 -4.47 -2.74
C CYS A 134 19.36 -5.89 -2.32
N CYS A 135 19.06 -6.11 -1.04
CA CYS A 135 18.51 -7.39 -0.59
C CYS A 135 17.54 -7.14 0.58
N GLU A 136 17.79 -7.76 1.74
CA GLU A 136 16.94 -7.81 2.93
C GLU A 136 16.16 -6.51 3.24
N SER A 137 16.84 -5.38 3.45
CA SER A 137 16.19 -4.12 3.81
C SER A 137 15.34 -3.54 2.68
N CYS A 138 15.69 -3.81 1.41
CA CYS A 138 14.94 -3.35 0.24
C CYS A 138 13.77 -4.26 -0.11
N THR A 139 13.90 -5.56 0.15
CA THR A 139 12.79 -6.51 0.09
C THR A 139 11.75 -6.18 1.15
N ARG A 140 12.18 -5.87 2.40
CA ARG A 140 11.26 -5.37 3.45
C ARG A 140 10.55 -4.08 3.07
N ALA A 141 11.22 -3.20 2.33
CA ALA A 141 10.66 -1.93 1.86
C ALA A 141 9.71 -2.09 0.65
N GLY A 142 9.50 -3.31 0.13
CA GLY A 142 8.64 -3.55 -1.03
C GLY A 142 9.21 -3.04 -2.36
N LEU A 143 10.54 -2.86 -2.45
CA LEU A 143 11.21 -2.23 -3.60
C LEU A 143 11.91 -3.23 -4.51
N LEU A 144 11.86 -4.51 -4.16
CA LEU A 144 12.32 -5.61 -5.00
C LEU A 144 11.11 -6.48 -5.34
N PRO A 145 10.72 -6.57 -6.63
CA PRO A 145 9.48 -7.25 -7.03
C PRO A 145 9.59 -8.78 -7.03
N ASN A 146 10.79 -9.33 -6.87
CA ASN A 146 11.02 -10.76 -6.87
C ASN A 146 12.03 -11.11 -5.80
N ASN A 147 11.86 -12.30 -5.22
CA ASN A 147 12.82 -13.04 -4.42
C ASN A 147 14.09 -13.39 -5.24
N ASP A 148 14.67 -12.42 -5.96
CA ASP A 148 15.74 -12.62 -6.89
C ASP A 148 17.07 -12.51 -6.13
N TYR A 149 17.51 -13.66 -5.62
CA TYR A 149 18.74 -13.81 -4.86
C TYR A 149 19.94 -13.66 -5.80
N GLN A 150 20.47 -12.45 -5.96
CA GLN A 150 21.78 -12.29 -6.57
C GLN A 150 22.87 -12.36 -5.51
N THR A 151 23.09 -13.56 -4.96
CA THR A 151 24.33 -13.86 -4.23
C THR A 151 25.47 -13.89 -5.22
N ASN A 152 26.14 -12.77 -5.44
CA ASN A 152 27.46 -12.81 -6.05
C ASN A 152 28.44 -11.97 -5.23
N TYR A 153 29.06 -12.64 -4.25
CA TYR A 153 30.15 -12.12 -3.43
C TYR A 153 31.47 -11.93 -4.23
N SER A 154 31.45 -12.14 -5.55
CA SER A 154 32.61 -12.02 -6.43
C SER A 154 32.60 -10.70 -7.25
N TYR A 155 32.63 -9.53 -6.59
CA TYR A 155 32.80 -8.25 -7.31
C TYR A 155 34.06 -7.49 -6.89
N ILE A 156 34.95 -7.39 -7.88
CA ILE A 156 36.23 -6.68 -7.92
C ILE A 156 36.07 -5.24 -7.39
N SER A 157 37.02 -4.82 -6.54
CA SER A 157 37.01 -3.58 -5.74
C SER A 157 36.80 -2.27 -6.51
N THR A 158 37.01 -2.24 -7.83
CA THR A 158 36.81 -1.07 -8.70
C THR A 158 35.34 -0.75 -8.97
N SER A 159 34.51 -1.77 -9.17
CA SER A 159 33.05 -1.62 -9.38
C SER A 159 32.35 -0.99 -8.18
N ILE A 160 32.90 -1.24 -6.99
CA ILE A 160 32.43 -0.75 -5.69
C ILE A 160 32.65 0.76 -5.55
N ARG A 161 33.86 1.24 -5.89
CA ARG A 161 34.19 2.68 -5.82
C ARG A 161 33.33 3.48 -6.77
N ARG A 162 33.05 2.92 -7.96
CA ARG A 162 32.16 3.54 -8.96
C ARG A 162 30.75 3.69 -8.42
N PHE A 163 30.18 2.65 -7.83
CA PHE A 163 28.83 2.71 -7.27
C PHE A 163 28.68 3.79 -6.19
N ARG A 164 29.61 3.86 -5.23
CA ARG A 164 29.58 4.89 -4.19
C ARG A 164 29.62 6.30 -4.76
N ARG A 165 30.50 6.54 -5.74
CA ARG A 165 30.59 7.84 -6.40
C ARG A 165 29.29 8.21 -7.10
N ASP A 166 28.72 7.27 -7.86
CA ASP A 166 27.47 7.49 -8.57
C ASP A 166 26.33 7.78 -7.59
N LEU A 167 26.23 7.00 -6.50
CA LEU A 167 25.21 7.19 -5.46
C LEU A 167 25.31 8.57 -4.80
N VAL A 168 26.51 9.01 -4.41
CA VAL A 168 26.72 10.34 -3.83
C VAL A 168 26.33 11.44 -4.82
N ASN A 169 26.81 11.36 -6.07
CA ASN A 169 26.49 12.36 -7.09
C ASN A 169 24.97 12.44 -7.34
N LYS A 170 24.28 11.30 -7.36
CA LYS A 170 22.83 11.24 -7.55
C LYS A 170 22.09 11.87 -6.37
N LEU A 171 22.47 11.54 -5.14
CA LEU A 171 21.81 12.10 -3.95
C LEU A 171 22.05 13.61 -3.82
N GLN A 172 23.23 14.10 -4.20
CA GLN A 172 23.52 15.54 -4.33
C GLN A 172 22.62 16.20 -5.39
N SER A 173 22.45 15.59 -6.56
CA SER A 173 21.56 16.12 -7.60
C SER A 173 20.07 16.21 -7.19
N LEU A 174 19.69 15.48 -6.14
CA LEU A 174 18.35 15.44 -5.58
C LEU A 174 18.20 16.34 -4.33
N ASN A 175 19.25 17.08 -3.93
CA ASN A 175 19.29 17.89 -2.71
C ASN A 175 18.97 17.09 -1.43
N LEU A 176 19.41 15.84 -1.37
CA LEU A 176 19.15 14.94 -0.24
C LEU A 176 20.29 14.88 0.79
N PHE A 177 21.28 15.76 0.65
CA PHE A 177 22.43 15.97 1.54
C PHE A 177 22.78 17.45 1.60
#